data_AF-A0A9N9U1T4-F1
#
_entry.id   AF-A0A9N9U1T4-F1
#
_cell.length_a   1.000
_cell.length_b   1.000
_cell.length_c   1.000
_cell.angle_alpha   90.00
_cell.angle_beta   90.00
_cell.angle_gamma   90.00
#
_symmetry.space_group_name_H-M   'P 1'
#
loop_
_entity.id
_entity.type
_entity.pdbx_description
1 polymer ?
#
loop_
_entity_poly.entity_id
_entity_poly.type
_entity_poly.pdbx_seq_one_letter_code
_entity_poly.pdbx_strand_id
1 'polypeptide(L)'
;MHYFDHVFPWQFPYHNSHSRTGNRGWLLQLLTKRGPLYHAAIGLSSLHQSATGGIDESYLQDQKVFDHHSTALQELCEFLRSEKATEFHQDEQLLTEFLACSIMLLSFEVLRGGVSNWQPHLNAVLSTIKSMSPASFIAVDSNKPDRLCSPPKSVTQLTNNGSSGGLEFLFVNALWFDIFACVSTGGTPVLPYRSWLAIEQLKMQDVMGCHNWALALIGDITHLREWKHDMDKKGLLSVRELVSKGQAIESELEEQINILYSRKDETCSRYHTTWITHIFALAALVQVHTVVSGPLPSLPEIQSTVQRAIDLLTAKPETCSLQGIVWPLCVIGCMAEPRLQYFFENLVSGMATEYRKLGNSSTVLQILKGCWDLQKQGRKDCTIAMSELNIHALLV
;
A
#
# COMPACT_ATOMS: atom_id res chain seq x y z
N MET A 1 5.93 21.80 -8.41
CA MET A 1 4.73 22.12 -7.60
C MET A 1 3.60 21.14 -7.87
N HIS A 2 3.20 20.90 -9.13
CA HIS A 2 2.14 19.93 -9.48
C HIS A 2 2.19 18.59 -8.71
N TYR A 3 3.37 17.97 -8.57
CA TYR A 3 3.54 16.77 -7.76
C TYR A 3 2.99 16.93 -6.33
N PHE A 4 3.39 17.97 -5.61
CA PHE A 4 2.99 18.19 -4.21
C PHE A 4 1.52 18.56 -4.06
N ASP A 5 0.96 19.23 -5.05
CA ASP A 5 -0.39 19.81 -4.95
C ASP A 5 -1.47 18.83 -5.42
N HIS A 6 -1.13 17.93 -6.37
CA HIS A 6 -2.11 17.03 -6.99
C HIS A 6 -1.72 15.56 -6.90
N VAL A 7 -0.47 15.20 -7.19
CA VAL A 7 -0.05 13.79 -7.25
C VAL A 7 0.15 13.20 -5.85
N PHE A 8 0.80 13.93 -4.96
CA PHE A 8 1.07 13.45 -3.60
C PHE A 8 -0.22 13.21 -2.82
N PRO A 9 -1.22 14.13 -2.79
CA PRO A 9 -2.51 13.86 -2.15
C PRO A 9 -3.27 12.71 -2.81
N TRP A 10 -3.09 12.50 -4.11
CA TRP A 10 -3.63 11.34 -4.82
C TRP A 10 -2.96 10.05 -4.34
N GLN A 11 -1.62 9.98 -4.27
CA GLN A 11 -0.91 8.78 -3.82
C GLN A 11 -1.16 8.46 -2.34
N PHE A 12 -1.30 9.51 -1.51
CA PHE A 12 -1.42 9.40 -0.06
C PHE A 12 -2.67 10.15 0.43
N PRO A 13 -3.88 9.67 0.09
CA PRO A 13 -5.13 10.39 0.36
C PRO A 13 -5.45 10.50 1.85
N TYR A 14 -4.75 9.74 2.70
CA TYR A 14 -4.95 9.68 4.15
C TYR A 14 -3.77 10.23 4.95
N HIS A 15 -2.80 10.86 4.26
CA HIS A 15 -1.61 11.40 4.89
C HIS A 15 -1.94 12.49 5.91
N ASN A 16 -1.40 12.38 7.12
CA ASN A 16 -1.60 13.35 8.18
C ASN A 16 -0.43 14.34 8.21
N SER A 17 -0.65 15.57 7.75
CA SER A 17 0.36 16.63 7.75
C SER A 17 0.85 17.05 9.15
N HIS A 18 0.09 16.74 10.20
CA HIS A 18 0.43 17.07 11.58
C HIS A 18 1.22 15.96 12.29
N SER A 19 1.45 14.82 11.63
CA SER A 19 2.23 13.72 12.20
C SER A 19 3.74 13.94 12.04
N ARG A 20 4.54 13.07 12.65
CA ARG A 20 6.00 13.05 12.51
C ARG A 20 6.44 12.79 11.06
N THR A 21 5.72 11.94 10.33
CA THR A 21 5.89 11.67 8.90
C THR A 21 5.12 12.65 7.99
N GLY A 22 4.43 13.63 8.60
CA GLY A 22 3.60 14.64 7.95
C GLY A 22 4.38 15.71 7.19
N ASN A 23 5.63 15.95 7.56
CA ASN A 23 6.46 16.97 6.93
C ASN A 23 6.97 16.49 5.57
N ARG A 24 6.66 17.24 4.50
CA ARG A 24 7.09 16.94 3.11
C ARG A 24 8.31 17.75 2.66
N GLY A 25 8.89 18.55 3.56
CA GLY A 25 10.04 19.41 3.29
C GLY A 25 11.30 18.63 2.92
N TRP A 26 11.50 17.43 3.50
CA TRP A 26 12.59 16.53 3.11
C TRP A 26 12.51 16.17 1.62
N LEU A 27 11.30 15.90 1.12
CA LEU A 27 11.10 15.53 -0.28
C LEU A 27 11.35 16.71 -1.19
N LEU A 28 10.88 17.90 -0.80
CA LEU A 28 11.15 19.13 -1.55
C LEU A 28 12.65 19.40 -1.64
N GLN A 29 13.36 19.27 -0.52
CA GLN A 29 14.81 19.45 -0.46
C GLN A 29 15.53 18.49 -1.41
N LEU A 30 15.18 17.20 -1.43
CA LEU A 30 15.79 16.23 -2.35
C LEU A 30 15.49 16.57 -3.82
N LEU A 31 14.26 16.98 -4.14
CA LEU A 31 13.89 17.36 -5.50
C LEU A 31 14.65 18.59 -6.02
N THR A 32 15.11 19.50 -5.16
CA THR A 32 15.93 20.66 -5.59
C THR A 32 17.29 20.27 -6.17
N LYS A 33 17.78 19.06 -5.89
CA LYS A 33 19.06 18.56 -6.42
C LYS A 33 19.05 18.26 -7.93
N ARG A 34 17.85 18.12 -8.53
CA ARG A 34 17.66 17.82 -9.96
C ARG A 34 18.32 16.50 -10.44
N GLY A 35 18.31 15.46 -9.61
CA GLY A 35 18.79 14.12 -9.96
C GLY A 35 17.67 13.14 -10.36
N PRO A 36 17.88 11.81 -10.23
CA PRO A 36 16.92 10.79 -10.69
C PRO A 36 15.53 10.94 -10.02
N LEU A 37 15.50 11.30 -8.74
CA LEU A 37 14.25 11.55 -8.01
C LEU A 37 13.43 12.70 -8.63
N TYR A 38 14.10 13.75 -9.13
CA TYR A 38 13.43 14.87 -9.79
C TYR A 38 12.76 14.44 -11.08
N HIS A 39 13.47 13.63 -11.89
CA HIS A 39 12.90 13.06 -13.11
C HIS A 39 11.74 12.11 -12.82
N ALA A 40 11.82 11.28 -11.78
CA ALA A 40 10.73 10.40 -11.36
C ALA A 40 9.48 11.20 -10.96
N ALA A 41 9.65 12.28 -10.18
CA ALA A 41 8.55 13.15 -9.77
C ALA A 41 7.91 13.89 -10.96
N ILE A 42 8.70 14.30 -11.95
CA ILE A 42 8.17 14.86 -13.20
C ILE A 42 7.42 13.80 -13.99
N GLY A 43 7.97 12.60 -14.17
CA GLY A 43 7.30 11.51 -14.88
C GLY A 43 5.93 11.21 -14.29
N LEU A 44 5.83 11.10 -12.97
CA LEU A 44 4.56 10.96 -12.25
C LEU A 44 3.61 12.15 -12.44
N SER A 45 4.14 13.38 -12.37
CA SER A 45 3.34 14.59 -12.58
C SER A 45 2.77 14.66 -13.98
N SER A 46 3.59 14.38 -14.99
CA SER A 46 3.21 14.36 -16.39
C SER A 46 2.19 13.26 -16.68
N LEU A 47 2.34 12.07 -16.08
CA LEU A 47 1.38 10.97 -16.20
C LEU A 47 0.02 11.34 -15.59
N HIS A 48 0.02 11.94 -14.41
CA HIS A 48 -1.21 12.45 -13.81
C HIS A 48 -1.83 13.57 -14.66
N GLN A 49 -1.00 14.47 -15.22
CA GLN A 49 -1.47 15.54 -16.10
C GLN A 49 -2.04 15.01 -17.41
N SER A 50 -1.44 14.01 -18.05
CA SER A 50 -1.96 13.44 -19.30
C SER A 50 -3.31 12.76 -19.10
N ALA A 51 -3.48 12.04 -18.00
CA ALA A 51 -4.78 11.48 -17.63
C ALA A 51 -5.79 12.54 -17.18
N THR A 52 -5.34 13.78 -16.88
CA THR A 52 -6.21 14.88 -16.48
C THR A 52 -6.48 15.95 -17.55
N GLY A 53 -5.72 15.94 -18.64
CA GLY A 53 -5.88 16.82 -19.80
C GLY A 53 -6.93 16.34 -20.80
N GLY A 54 -7.32 17.20 -21.74
CA GLY A 54 -8.21 16.87 -22.85
C GLY A 54 -7.53 16.06 -23.97
N ILE A 55 -8.35 15.50 -24.87
CA ILE A 55 -7.93 14.56 -25.94
C ILE A 55 -6.90 15.15 -26.93
N ASP A 56 -6.86 16.48 -27.10
CA ASP A 56 -6.10 17.15 -28.18
C ASP A 56 -4.56 17.26 -27.97
N GLU A 57 -4.01 16.94 -26.78
CA GLU A 57 -2.56 17.02 -26.50
C GLU A 57 -1.87 15.66 -26.23
N SER A 58 -2.60 14.54 -26.40
CA SER A 58 -2.23 13.20 -25.88
C SER A 58 -0.88 12.64 -26.36
N TYR A 59 -0.56 12.72 -27.66
CA TYR A 59 0.58 11.96 -28.20
C TYR A 59 1.96 12.54 -27.83
N LEU A 60 2.13 13.86 -27.86
CA LEU A 60 3.39 14.52 -27.48
C LEU A 60 3.63 14.50 -25.97
N GLN A 61 2.55 14.43 -25.20
CA GLN A 61 2.61 14.36 -23.74
C GLN A 61 3.02 12.96 -23.27
N ASP A 62 2.51 11.89 -23.91
CA ASP A 62 2.89 10.51 -23.59
C ASP A 62 4.38 10.26 -23.84
N GLN A 63 4.95 10.77 -24.92
CA GLN A 63 6.39 10.62 -25.20
C GLN A 63 7.25 11.25 -24.10
N LYS A 64 6.91 12.48 -23.66
CA LYS A 64 7.63 13.18 -22.57
C LYS A 64 7.50 12.48 -21.21
N VAL A 65 6.35 11.83 -20.96
CA VAL A 65 6.13 11.03 -19.75
C VAL A 65 7.14 9.87 -19.71
N PHE A 66 7.26 9.12 -20.81
CA PHE A 66 8.20 8.00 -20.90
C PHE A 66 9.66 8.44 -20.90
N ASP A 67 9.98 9.59 -21.51
CA ASP A 67 11.34 10.14 -21.48
C ASP A 67 11.79 10.39 -20.04
N HIS A 68 10.98 11.08 -19.23
CA HIS A 68 11.33 11.34 -17.83
C HIS A 68 11.40 10.09 -16.96
N HIS A 69 10.48 9.13 -17.15
CA HIS A 69 10.55 7.84 -16.46
C HIS A 69 11.84 7.08 -16.82
N SER A 70 12.19 7.04 -18.11
CA SER A 70 13.39 6.35 -18.61
C SER A 70 14.67 7.01 -18.13
N THR A 71 14.74 8.35 -18.16
CA THR A 71 15.86 9.12 -17.60
C THR A 71 16.04 8.85 -16.11
N ALA A 72 14.96 8.90 -15.33
CA ALA A 72 15.01 8.61 -13.89
C ALA A 72 15.56 7.21 -13.61
N LEU A 73 15.09 6.20 -14.34
CA LEU A 73 15.56 4.82 -14.20
C LEU A 73 17.02 4.66 -14.60
N GLN A 74 17.43 5.27 -15.72
CA GLN A 74 18.80 5.21 -16.20
C GLN A 74 19.76 5.84 -15.18
N GLU A 75 19.48 7.06 -14.72
CA GLU A 75 20.30 7.77 -13.75
C GLU A 75 20.37 7.02 -12.40
N LEU A 76 19.24 6.45 -11.95
CA LEU A 76 19.22 5.63 -10.73
C LEU A 76 20.09 4.37 -10.87
N CYS A 77 20.05 3.71 -12.03
CA CYS A 77 20.89 2.54 -12.30
C CYS A 77 22.38 2.90 -12.44
N GLU A 78 22.71 4.03 -13.04
CA GLU A 78 24.09 4.55 -13.10
C GLU A 78 24.61 4.87 -11.69
N PHE A 79 23.78 5.50 -10.85
CA PHE A 79 24.09 5.75 -9.45
C PHE A 79 24.37 4.44 -8.69
N LEU A 80 23.52 3.42 -8.85
CA LEU A 80 23.69 2.10 -8.22
C LEU A 80 24.96 1.35 -8.67
N ARG A 81 25.45 1.62 -9.88
CA ARG A 81 26.68 0.99 -10.41
C ARG A 81 27.95 1.73 -9.98
N SER A 82 27.83 2.92 -9.41
CA SER A 82 28.96 3.70 -8.95
C SER A 82 29.52 3.18 -7.62
N GLU A 83 30.79 3.47 -7.33
CA GLU A 83 31.44 3.11 -6.06
C GLU A 83 30.70 3.68 -4.83
N LYS A 84 29.88 4.72 -4.99
CA LYS A 84 29.06 5.30 -3.92
C LYS A 84 27.93 4.37 -3.44
N ALA A 85 27.60 3.33 -4.19
CA ALA A 85 26.56 2.37 -3.82
C ALA A 85 26.97 1.46 -2.64
N THR A 86 28.27 1.28 -2.38
CA THR A 86 28.75 0.46 -1.26
C THR A 86 28.69 1.20 0.09
N GLU A 87 28.68 2.54 0.08
CA GLU A 87 28.57 3.40 1.27
C GLU A 87 27.13 3.75 1.63
N PHE A 88 26.18 3.25 0.84
CA PHE A 88 24.76 3.63 0.87
C PHE A 88 24.06 3.42 2.23
N HIS A 89 24.52 2.45 3.03
CA HIS A 89 23.99 2.21 4.38
C HIS A 89 24.53 3.17 5.45
N GLN A 90 25.55 3.97 5.13
CA GLN A 90 26.20 4.90 6.04
C GLN A 90 25.77 6.35 5.81
N ASP A 91 25.19 6.66 4.65
CA ASP A 91 24.64 7.98 4.31
C ASP A 91 23.10 7.94 4.25
N GLU A 92 22.46 8.43 5.31
CA GLU A 92 21.00 8.54 5.44
C GLU A 92 20.37 9.36 4.31
N GLN A 93 21.05 10.38 3.79
CA GLN A 93 20.49 11.23 2.75
C GLN A 93 20.49 10.53 1.39
N LEU A 94 21.58 9.83 1.04
CA LEU A 94 21.63 8.99 -0.15
C LEU A 94 20.61 7.85 -0.07
N LEU A 95 20.49 7.24 1.11
CA LEU A 95 19.48 6.22 1.39
C LEU A 95 18.06 6.72 1.10
N THR A 96 17.73 7.88 1.68
CA THR A 96 16.41 8.51 1.51
C THR A 96 16.13 8.82 0.04
N GLU A 97 17.12 9.35 -0.69
CA GLU A 97 16.96 9.74 -2.10
C GLU A 97 16.69 8.53 -3.01
N PHE A 98 17.44 7.45 -2.84
CA PHE A 98 17.24 6.21 -3.59
C PHE A 98 15.91 5.54 -3.28
N LEU A 99 15.55 5.43 -1.99
CA LEU A 99 14.28 4.83 -1.60
C LEU A 99 13.11 5.65 -2.14
N ALA A 100 13.16 6.98 -2.03
CA ALA A 100 12.16 7.87 -2.59
C ALA A 100 12.06 7.73 -4.12
N CYS A 101 13.19 7.66 -4.83
CA CYS A 101 13.20 7.53 -6.27
C CYS A 101 12.60 6.19 -6.71
N SER A 102 12.99 5.10 -6.04
CA SER A 102 12.49 3.76 -6.33
C SER A 102 10.99 3.61 -6.04
N ILE A 103 10.51 4.20 -4.94
CA ILE A 103 9.08 4.22 -4.60
C ILE A 103 8.27 5.09 -5.59
N MET A 104 8.84 6.19 -6.10
CA MET A 104 8.19 6.98 -7.16
C MET A 104 8.09 6.22 -8.47
N LEU A 105 9.16 5.51 -8.88
CA LEU A 105 9.13 4.65 -10.06
C LEU A 105 8.13 3.49 -9.89
N LEU A 106 8.08 2.88 -8.71
CA LEU A 106 7.08 1.88 -8.35
C LEU A 106 5.66 2.44 -8.46
N SER A 107 5.44 3.63 -7.91
CA SER A 107 4.15 4.31 -7.98
C SER A 107 3.74 4.65 -9.41
N PHE A 108 4.69 4.96 -10.29
CA PHE A 108 4.42 5.21 -11.70
C PHE A 108 3.76 3.99 -12.35
N GLU A 109 4.26 2.79 -12.08
CA GLU A 109 3.65 1.55 -12.57
C GLU A 109 2.27 1.30 -11.94
N VAL A 110 2.09 1.62 -10.65
CA VAL A 110 0.78 1.54 -9.96
C VAL A 110 -0.24 2.50 -10.59
N LEU A 111 0.14 3.75 -10.89
CA LEU A 111 -0.74 4.73 -11.55
C LEU A 111 -1.19 4.26 -12.94
N ARG A 112 -0.41 3.39 -13.59
CA ARG A 112 -0.74 2.76 -14.88
C ARG A 112 -1.55 1.46 -14.75
N GLY A 113 -1.99 1.13 -13.53
CA GLY A 113 -2.80 -0.05 -13.23
C GLY A 113 -2.08 -1.14 -12.46
N GLY A 114 -0.77 -1.03 -12.26
CA GLY A 114 0.02 -1.94 -11.42
C GLY A 114 0.16 -3.35 -11.95
N VAL A 115 -0.08 -3.60 -13.24
CA VAL A 115 -0.16 -4.95 -13.82
C VAL A 115 1.19 -5.56 -14.20
N SER A 116 2.23 -4.74 -14.40
CA SER A 116 3.56 -5.16 -14.83
C SER A 116 4.64 -4.19 -14.37
N ASN A 117 5.91 -4.58 -14.53
CA ASN A 117 7.13 -3.75 -14.32
C ASN A 117 7.35 -3.16 -12.92
N TRP A 118 6.46 -3.40 -11.96
CA TRP A 118 6.61 -2.91 -10.59
C TRP A 118 7.60 -3.76 -9.78
N GLN A 119 7.77 -5.05 -10.10
CA GLN A 119 8.59 -5.98 -9.32
C GLN A 119 10.07 -5.57 -9.20
N PRO A 120 10.77 -5.14 -10.28
CA PRO A 120 12.17 -4.72 -10.17
C PRO A 120 12.37 -3.55 -9.20
N HIS A 121 11.47 -2.56 -9.21
CA HIS A 121 11.53 -1.40 -8.32
C HIS A 121 11.29 -1.81 -6.86
N LEU A 122 10.28 -2.65 -6.62
CA LEU A 122 10.02 -3.17 -5.28
C LEU A 122 11.20 -4.00 -4.76
N ASN A 123 11.71 -4.94 -5.56
CA ASN A 123 12.84 -5.78 -5.17
C ASN A 123 14.09 -4.96 -4.82
N ALA A 124 14.37 -3.88 -5.55
CA ALA A 124 15.45 -2.97 -5.22
C ALA A 124 15.26 -2.38 -3.80
N VAL A 125 14.08 -1.80 -3.51
CA VAL A 125 13.72 -1.25 -2.19
C VAL A 125 13.85 -2.30 -1.07
N LEU A 126 13.25 -3.48 -1.28
CA LEU A 126 13.23 -4.52 -0.25
C LEU A 126 14.62 -5.11 0.00
N SER A 127 15.44 -5.29 -1.04
CA SER A 127 16.82 -5.78 -0.89
C SER A 127 17.67 -4.85 -0.03
N THR A 128 17.48 -3.55 -0.20
CA THR A 128 18.14 -2.50 0.56
C THR A 128 17.70 -2.46 2.02
N ILE A 129 16.39 -2.55 2.30
CA ILE A 129 15.88 -2.50 3.68
C ILE A 129 16.19 -3.81 4.42
N LYS A 130 16.21 -4.95 3.71
CA LYS A 130 16.49 -6.27 4.30
C LYS A 130 17.88 -6.38 4.93
N SER A 131 18.88 -5.64 4.42
CA SER A 131 20.21 -5.60 5.03
C SER A 131 20.27 -4.73 6.31
N MET A 132 19.18 -4.02 6.63
CA MET A 132 19.06 -3.19 7.85
C MET A 132 18.32 -3.93 8.96
N SER A 133 18.67 -3.63 10.21
CA SER A 133 17.97 -4.18 11.36
C SER A 133 16.96 -3.17 11.94
N PRO A 134 15.81 -3.63 12.45
CA PRO A 134 14.90 -2.80 13.25
C PRO A 134 15.59 -2.11 14.44
N ALA A 135 16.54 -2.80 15.08
CA ALA A 135 17.28 -2.26 16.23
C ALA A 135 18.17 -1.07 15.86
N SER A 136 18.84 -1.11 14.70
CA SER A 136 19.63 0.03 14.21
C SER A 136 18.77 1.25 13.90
N PHE A 137 17.53 1.06 13.45
CA PHE A 137 16.60 2.14 13.19
C PHE A 137 16.20 2.88 14.49
N ILE A 138 15.94 2.12 15.57
CA ILE A 138 15.62 2.68 16.89
C ILE A 138 16.83 3.41 17.50
N ALA A 139 18.04 2.84 17.38
CA ALA A 139 19.25 3.40 17.97
C ALA A 139 19.65 4.78 17.39
N VAL A 140 19.33 5.03 16.12
CA VAL A 140 19.55 6.34 15.48
C VAL A 140 18.65 7.43 16.09
N ASP A 141 17.48 7.08 16.60
CA ASP A 141 16.54 8.04 17.22
C ASP A 141 16.99 8.41 18.66
N SER A 142 17.47 7.43 19.44
CA SER A 142 17.91 7.63 20.83
C SER A 142 19.18 8.50 20.98
N ASN A 143 19.99 8.63 19.92
CA ASN A 143 21.20 9.45 19.92
C ASN A 143 20.96 10.95 19.62
N LYS A 144 19.69 11.37 19.47
CA LYS A 144 19.35 12.79 19.42
C LYS A 144 19.09 13.29 20.84
N PRO A 145 19.94 14.17 21.42
CA PRO A 145 19.73 14.65 22.77
C PRO A 145 18.42 15.44 22.84
N ASP A 146 17.58 15.09 23.83
CA ASP A 146 16.39 15.85 24.24
C ASP A 146 16.76 17.33 24.42
N ARG A 147 16.40 18.17 23.45
CA ARG A 147 16.51 19.63 23.59
C ARG A 147 15.28 20.18 24.30
N LEU A 148 15.04 19.72 25.52
CA LEU A 148 14.22 20.48 26.46
C LEU A 148 15.11 21.56 27.10
N CYS A 149 14.77 22.81 26.82
CA CYS A 149 15.37 24.08 27.29
C CYS A 149 16.47 24.68 26.40
N SER A 150 16.05 25.52 25.44
CA SER A 150 16.82 26.71 24.98
C SER A 150 15.86 27.77 24.42
N PRO A 151 16.14 29.08 24.61
CA PRO A 151 15.23 30.17 24.24
C PRO A 151 15.13 30.35 22.71
N PRO A 152 14.10 31.05 22.19
CA PRO A 152 13.81 31.05 20.76
C PRO A 152 14.89 31.85 20.02
N LYS A 153 15.80 31.15 19.34
CA LYS A 153 16.81 31.76 18.48
C LYS A 153 16.60 31.31 17.04
N SER A 154 16.14 32.28 16.24
CA SER A 154 16.24 32.40 14.77
C SER A 154 15.67 31.30 13.88
N VAL A 155 15.00 31.76 12.81
CA VAL A 155 14.26 31.06 11.75
C VAL A 155 15.09 30.02 10.95
N THR A 156 16.37 29.84 11.27
CA THR A 156 17.33 29.00 10.53
C THR A 156 17.52 27.57 11.06
N GLN A 157 16.79 27.14 12.11
CA GLN A 157 16.86 25.75 12.64
C GLN A 157 15.71 24.82 12.21
N LEU A 158 14.89 25.21 11.23
CA LEU A 158 13.83 24.35 10.68
C LEU A 158 14.33 23.19 9.81
N THR A 159 15.64 23.10 9.53
CA THR A 159 16.20 22.19 8.51
C THR A 159 16.92 20.96 9.06
N ASN A 160 17.23 20.86 10.36
CA ASN A 160 17.97 19.72 10.92
C ASN A 160 17.12 18.65 11.63
N ASN A 161 15.81 18.85 11.75
CA ASN A 161 14.88 17.83 12.27
C ASN A 161 14.23 16.97 11.17
N GLY A 162 14.58 17.17 9.90
CA GLY A 162 13.87 16.61 8.74
C GLY A 162 14.28 15.22 8.25
N SER A 163 15.45 14.69 8.65
CA SER A 163 16.00 13.48 8.02
C SER A 163 15.27 12.18 8.41
N SER A 164 14.87 12.04 9.68
CA SER A 164 14.21 10.82 10.18
C SER A 164 12.81 10.62 9.62
N GLY A 165 12.02 11.69 9.52
CA GLY A 165 10.63 11.61 9.06
C GLY A 165 10.50 11.15 7.60
N GLY A 166 11.50 11.47 6.77
CA GLY A 166 11.56 11.00 5.38
C GLY A 166 11.81 9.49 5.29
N LEU A 167 12.79 8.98 6.04
CA LEU A 167 13.03 7.53 6.10
C LEU A 167 11.84 6.77 6.68
N GLU A 168 11.24 7.25 7.78
CA GLU A 168 10.03 6.67 8.37
C GLU A 168 8.90 6.56 7.34
N PHE A 169 8.65 7.63 6.59
CA PHE A 169 7.66 7.66 5.51
C PHE A 169 7.94 6.61 4.43
N LEU A 170 9.21 6.46 4.02
CA LEU A 170 9.63 5.52 2.98
C LEU A 170 9.56 4.06 3.47
N PHE A 171 9.84 3.80 4.74
CA PHE A 171 9.74 2.46 5.33
C PHE A 171 8.28 2.02 5.46
N VAL A 172 7.40 2.94 5.86
CA VAL A 172 5.94 2.72 5.85
C VAL A 172 5.45 2.34 4.44
N ASN A 173 5.93 3.04 3.40
CA ASN A 173 5.65 2.69 2.02
C ASN A 173 6.18 1.30 1.65
N ALA A 174 7.44 1.00 1.96
CA ALA A 174 8.05 -0.28 1.63
C ALA A 174 7.30 -1.47 2.25
N LEU A 175 6.91 -1.37 3.53
CA LEU A 175 6.12 -2.41 4.20
C LEU A 175 4.73 -2.59 3.57
N TRP A 176 4.08 -1.48 3.19
CA TRP A 176 2.80 -1.52 2.48
C TRP A 176 2.92 -2.30 1.17
N PHE A 177 3.89 -1.92 0.33
CA PHE A 177 4.09 -2.56 -0.96
C PHE A 177 4.54 -4.02 -0.85
N ASP A 178 5.41 -4.36 0.11
CA ASP A 178 5.86 -5.73 0.36
C ASP A 178 4.66 -6.65 0.64
N ILE A 179 3.83 -6.28 1.61
CA ILE A 179 2.68 -7.10 2.01
C ILE A 179 1.65 -7.21 0.89
N PHE A 180 1.26 -6.10 0.24
CA PHE A 180 0.25 -6.16 -0.82
C PHE A 180 0.75 -6.83 -2.11
N ALA A 181 2.05 -6.74 -2.42
CA ALA A 181 2.65 -7.55 -3.47
C ALA A 181 2.48 -9.05 -3.18
N CYS A 182 2.73 -9.48 -1.94
CA CYS A 182 2.60 -10.88 -1.52
C CYS A 182 1.15 -11.36 -1.54
N VAL A 183 0.21 -10.53 -1.10
CA VAL A 183 -1.21 -10.85 -1.15
C VAL A 183 -1.69 -11.08 -2.59
N SER A 184 -1.23 -10.27 -3.54
CA SER A 184 -1.62 -10.39 -4.95
C SER A 184 -0.92 -11.52 -5.69
N THR A 185 0.32 -11.84 -5.34
CA THR A 185 1.15 -12.82 -6.08
C THR A 185 1.23 -14.19 -5.42
N GLY A 186 0.73 -14.33 -4.20
CA GLY A 186 0.75 -15.59 -3.45
C GLY A 186 2.08 -15.90 -2.77
N GLY A 187 2.93 -14.89 -2.53
CA GLY A 187 4.18 -15.04 -1.79
C GLY A 187 4.06 -14.68 -0.29
N THR A 188 5.22 -14.62 0.39
CA THR A 188 5.33 -14.09 1.77
C THR A 188 6.20 -12.83 1.80
N PRO A 189 5.91 -11.86 2.70
CA PRO A 189 6.68 -10.62 2.81
C PRO A 189 8.17 -10.87 2.97
N VAL A 190 8.97 -10.10 2.24
CA VAL A 190 10.44 -10.21 2.28
C VAL A 190 11.01 -9.62 3.56
N LEU A 191 10.40 -8.54 4.06
CA LEU A 191 10.80 -7.85 5.27
C LEU A 191 10.21 -8.53 6.50
N PRO A 192 10.90 -8.49 7.66
CA PRO A 192 10.35 -8.95 8.93
C PRO A 192 9.31 -7.94 9.44
N TYR A 193 8.18 -7.86 8.75
CA TYR A 193 7.18 -6.80 8.90
C TYR A 193 6.66 -6.66 10.32
N ARG A 194 6.49 -7.76 11.08
CA ARG A 194 6.08 -7.69 12.50
C ARG A 194 7.07 -6.90 13.35
N SER A 195 8.37 -7.13 13.16
CA SER A 195 9.41 -6.42 13.91
C SER A 195 9.45 -4.94 13.55
N TRP A 196 9.23 -4.60 12.28
CA TRP A 196 9.17 -3.21 11.83
C TRP A 196 7.89 -2.49 12.30
N LEU A 197 6.73 -3.14 12.19
CA LEU A 197 5.44 -2.59 12.60
C LEU A 197 5.28 -2.46 14.12
N ALA A 198 6.13 -3.13 14.90
CA ALA A 198 6.22 -2.98 16.35
C ALA A 198 6.98 -1.70 16.78
N ILE A 199 7.70 -1.03 15.87
CA ILE A 199 8.41 0.21 16.16
C ILE A 199 7.39 1.35 16.34
N GLU A 200 7.38 1.99 17.51
CA GLU A 200 6.40 3.02 17.86
C GLU A 200 6.42 4.24 16.91
N GLN A 201 7.58 4.54 16.34
CA GLN A 201 7.79 5.63 15.38
C GLN A 201 7.17 5.32 14.00
N LEU A 202 7.10 4.05 13.60
CA LEU A 202 6.59 3.64 12.29
C LEU A 202 5.08 3.45 12.34
N LYS A 203 4.35 4.57 12.26
CA LYS A 203 2.88 4.59 12.27
C LYS A 203 2.33 4.57 10.85
N MET A 204 1.80 3.42 10.45
CA MET A 204 1.13 3.24 9.16
C MET A 204 -0.06 4.20 9.00
N GLN A 205 -0.80 4.46 10.09
CA GLN A 205 -1.98 5.32 10.04
C GLN A 205 -1.66 6.78 9.68
N ASP A 206 -0.43 7.24 9.89
CA ASP A 206 -0.04 8.62 9.59
C ASP A 206 0.21 8.85 8.08
N VAL A 207 0.40 7.77 7.31
CA VAL A 207 0.66 7.82 5.86
C VAL A 207 -0.46 7.16 5.06
N MET A 208 -0.83 5.94 5.45
CA MET A 208 -1.79 5.08 4.73
C MET A 208 -3.17 5.04 5.40
N GLY A 209 -3.38 5.76 6.51
CA GLY A 209 -4.67 5.81 7.21
C GLY A 209 -5.10 4.50 7.89
N CYS A 210 -4.28 3.44 7.83
CA CYS A 210 -4.57 2.12 8.38
C CYS A 210 -3.64 1.81 9.57
N HIS A 211 -4.17 1.25 10.66
CA HIS A 211 -3.34 0.89 11.81
C HIS A 211 -2.38 -0.27 11.52
N ASN A 212 -1.21 -0.24 12.18
CA ASN A 212 -0.17 -1.27 12.06
C ASN A 212 -0.68 -2.70 12.26
N TRP A 213 -1.58 -2.92 13.23
CA TRP A 213 -2.09 -4.25 13.55
C TRP A 213 -2.84 -4.89 12.38
N ALA A 214 -3.61 -4.10 11.62
CA ALA A 214 -4.38 -4.62 10.49
C ALA A 214 -3.44 -5.08 9.38
N LEU A 215 -2.41 -4.29 9.08
CA LEU A 215 -1.38 -4.66 8.11
C LEU A 215 -0.57 -5.89 8.57
N ALA A 216 -0.25 -6.00 9.86
CA ALA A 216 0.43 -7.17 10.41
C ALA A 216 -0.39 -8.45 10.21
N LEU A 217 -1.69 -8.41 10.51
CA LEU A 217 -2.58 -9.57 10.34
C LEU A 217 -2.79 -9.94 8.86
N ILE A 218 -2.82 -8.95 7.95
CA ILE A 218 -2.79 -9.22 6.50
C ILE A 218 -1.49 -9.95 6.13
N GLY A 219 -0.35 -9.53 6.68
CA GLY A 219 0.92 -10.24 6.55
C GLY A 219 0.86 -11.68 7.06
N ASP A 220 0.24 -11.94 8.22
CA ASP A 220 0.10 -13.31 8.74
C ASP A 220 -0.75 -14.21 7.84
N ILE A 221 -1.78 -13.65 7.21
CA ILE A 221 -2.62 -14.39 6.26
C ILE A 221 -1.79 -14.86 5.06
N THR A 222 -0.83 -14.05 4.58
CA THR A 222 0.07 -14.49 3.49
C THR A 222 0.93 -15.68 3.92
N HIS A 223 1.44 -15.69 5.16
CA HIS A 223 2.16 -16.84 5.72
C HIS A 223 1.26 -18.06 5.90
N LEU A 224 0.02 -17.88 6.34
CA LEU A 224 -0.94 -18.97 6.48
C LEU A 224 -1.25 -19.61 5.12
N ARG A 225 -1.42 -18.78 4.09
CA ARG A 225 -1.65 -19.22 2.70
C ARG A 225 -0.47 -20.03 2.17
N GLU A 226 0.75 -19.52 2.33
CA GLU A 226 1.96 -20.21 1.87
C GLU A 226 2.16 -21.53 2.63
N TRP A 227 2.00 -21.52 3.96
CA TRP A 227 2.05 -22.74 4.76
C TRP A 227 1.02 -23.77 4.32
N LYS A 228 -0.22 -23.35 4.05
CA LYS A 228 -1.28 -24.23 3.53
C LYS A 228 -0.85 -24.86 2.20
N HIS A 229 -0.36 -24.04 1.26
CA HIS A 229 0.12 -24.51 -0.04
C HIS A 229 1.25 -25.53 0.10
N ASP A 230 2.23 -25.25 0.96
CA ASP A 230 3.36 -26.12 1.24
C ASP A 230 2.96 -27.46 1.85
N MET A 231 2.05 -27.45 2.83
CA MET A 231 1.57 -28.68 3.47
C MET A 231 0.70 -29.51 2.53
N ASP A 232 -0.12 -28.86 1.71
CA ASP A 232 -0.94 -29.51 0.69
C ASP A 232 -0.06 -30.22 -0.35
N LYS A 233 0.96 -29.52 -0.88
CA LYS A 233 1.94 -30.08 -1.81
C LYS A 233 2.70 -31.28 -1.24
N LYS A 234 2.97 -31.29 0.07
CA LYS A 234 3.62 -32.41 0.77
C LYS A 234 2.65 -33.54 1.13
N GLY A 235 1.34 -33.36 0.94
CA GLY A 235 0.31 -34.31 1.37
C GLY A 235 0.17 -34.42 2.90
N LEU A 236 0.61 -33.39 3.64
CA LEU A 236 0.65 -33.34 5.11
C LEU A 236 -0.30 -32.31 5.70
N LEU A 237 -1.22 -31.75 4.89
CA LEU A 237 -2.14 -30.72 5.35
C LEU A 237 -3.11 -31.25 6.41
N SER A 238 -2.91 -30.81 7.65
CA SER A 238 -3.86 -31.03 8.74
C SER A 238 -4.95 -29.97 8.69
N VAL A 239 -6.17 -30.39 8.34
CA VAL A 239 -7.36 -29.50 8.35
C VAL A 239 -7.57 -28.90 9.75
N ARG A 240 -7.35 -29.67 10.81
CA ARG A 240 -7.45 -29.20 12.19
C ARG A 240 -6.45 -28.08 12.49
N GLU A 241 -5.21 -28.23 12.03
CA GLU A 241 -4.18 -27.21 12.23
C GLU A 241 -4.48 -25.95 11.41
N LEU A 242 -4.95 -26.11 10.15
CA LEU A 242 -5.37 -25.01 9.29
C LEU A 242 -6.49 -24.19 9.95
N VAL A 243 -7.53 -24.85 10.44
CA VAL A 243 -8.64 -24.18 11.15
C VAL A 243 -8.14 -23.49 12.42
N SER A 244 -7.27 -24.13 13.20
CA SER A 244 -6.71 -23.53 14.42
C SER A 244 -5.88 -22.27 14.14
N LYS A 245 -5.04 -22.28 13.10
CA LYS A 245 -4.24 -21.11 12.71
C LYS A 245 -5.12 -19.99 12.16
N GLY A 246 -6.10 -20.33 11.32
CA GLY A 246 -7.06 -19.36 10.78
C GLY A 246 -7.90 -18.70 11.88
N GLN A 247 -8.42 -19.48 12.83
CA GLN A 247 -9.21 -18.99 13.96
C GLN A 247 -8.41 -18.03 14.85
N ALA A 248 -7.10 -18.24 15.02
CA ALA A 248 -6.25 -17.34 15.80
C ALA A 248 -6.21 -15.94 15.18
N ILE A 249 -6.00 -15.86 13.85
CA ILE A 249 -6.00 -14.59 13.10
C ILE A 249 -7.40 -13.95 13.12
N GLU A 250 -8.45 -14.74 12.88
CA GLU A 250 -9.85 -14.27 12.90
C GLU A 250 -10.22 -13.66 14.26
N SER A 251 -9.88 -14.35 15.34
CA SER A 251 -10.20 -13.88 16.70
C SER A 251 -9.46 -12.58 17.03
N GLU A 252 -8.19 -12.46 16.61
CA GLU A 252 -7.41 -11.24 16.80
C GLU A 252 -7.97 -10.08 15.95
N LEU A 253 -8.39 -10.33 14.70
CA LEU A 253 -9.07 -9.33 13.86
C LEU A 253 -10.33 -8.80 14.53
N GLU A 254 -11.22 -9.68 14.99
CA GLU A 254 -12.48 -9.27 15.64
C GLU A 254 -12.25 -8.56 16.97
N GLU A 255 -11.29 -9.03 17.78
CA GLU A 255 -10.90 -8.35 19.02
C GLU A 255 -10.42 -6.91 18.74
N GLN A 256 -9.54 -6.73 17.77
CA GLN A 256 -9.03 -5.40 17.41
C GLN A 256 -10.11 -4.51 16.81
N ILE A 257 -11.04 -5.04 16.01
CA ILE A 257 -12.22 -4.29 15.53
C ILE A 257 -13.06 -3.81 16.71
N ASN A 258 -13.32 -4.64 17.72
CA ASN A 258 -14.08 -4.25 18.90
C ASN A 258 -13.35 -3.17 19.73
N ILE A 259 -12.03 -3.28 19.89
CA ILE A 259 -11.20 -2.28 20.57
C ILE A 259 -11.22 -0.95 19.80
N LEU A 260 -11.21 -1.00 18.47
CA LEU A 260 -11.20 0.18 17.60
C LEU A 260 -12.39 1.11 17.87
N TYR A 261 -13.57 0.54 18.08
CA TYR A 261 -14.81 1.29 18.39
C TYR A 261 -15.00 1.63 19.87
N SER A 262 -14.27 0.96 20.78
CA SER A 262 -14.37 1.21 22.22
C SER A 262 -13.68 2.52 22.65
N ARG A 263 -12.78 3.06 21.82
CA ARG A 263 -12.06 4.31 22.09
C ARG A 263 -12.95 5.52 21.78
N LYS A 264 -13.55 6.10 22.83
CA LYS A 264 -14.32 7.35 22.76
C LYS A 264 -13.40 8.54 22.49
N ASP A 265 -13.21 8.92 21.23
CA ASP A 265 -12.49 10.15 20.89
C ASP A 265 -12.92 10.66 19.51
N GLU A 266 -13.30 11.93 19.43
CA GLU A 266 -14.20 12.48 18.37
C GLU A 266 -13.45 13.24 17.26
N THR A 267 -12.14 13.07 17.11
CA THR A 267 -11.40 13.79 16.06
C THR A 267 -11.69 13.22 14.65
N CYS A 268 -11.91 14.09 13.67
CA CYS A 268 -12.17 13.71 12.27
C CYS A 268 -11.07 12.81 11.68
N SER A 269 -9.80 13.11 11.95
CA SER A 269 -8.67 12.27 11.50
C SER A 269 -8.74 10.85 12.08
N ARG A 270 -9.08 10.70 13.36
CA ARG A 270 -9.23 9.38 13.98
C ARG A 270 -10.46 8.64 13.43
N TYR A 271 -11.53 9.35 13.10
CA TYR A 271 -12.70 8.77 12.46
C TYR A 271 -12.37 8.18 11.09
N HIS A 272 -11.61 8.90 10.26
CA HIS A 272 -11.09 8.37 8.99
C HIS A 272 -10.22 7.13 9.21
N THR A 273 -9.23 7.20 10.11
CA THR A 273 -8.35 6.07 10.41
C THR A 273 -9.13 4.85 10.88
N THR A 274 -10.16 5.05 11.71
CA THR A 274 -11.05 3.98 12.21
C THR A 274 -11.80 3.32 11.05
N TRP A 275 -12.43 4.13 10.20
CA TRP A 275 -13.18 3.63 9.04
C TRP A 275 -12.27 2.86 8.07
N ILE A 276 -11.11 3.44 7.73
CA ILE A 276 -10.11 2.81 6.83
C ILE A 276 -9.61 1.49 7.44
N THR A 277 -9.18 1.50 8.70
CA THR A 277 -8.68 0.29 9.36
C THR A 277 -9.74 -0.80 9.40
N HIS A 278 -11.00 -0.44 9.68
CA HIS A 278 -12.09 -1.41 9.72
C HIS A 278 -12.34 -2.05 8.35
N ILE A 279 -12.34 -1.29 7.24
CA ILE A 279 -12.53 -1.90 5.91
C ILE A 279 -11.36 -2.81 5.51
N PHE A 280 -10.12 -2.47 5.88
CA PHE A 280 -8.97 -3.37 5.70
C PHE A 280 -9.10 -4.65 6.53
N ALA A 281 -9.57 -4.55 7.77
CA ALA A 281 -9.80 -5.70 8.64
C ALA A 281 -10.92 -6.61 8.12
N LEU A 282 -12.01 -6.06 7.58
CA LEU A 282 -13.07 -6.84 6.93
C LEU A 282 -12.56 -7.57 5.67
N ALA A 283 -11.72 -6.92 4.88
CA ALA A 283 -11.06 -7.59 3.74
C ALA A 283 -10.11 -8.71 4.22
N ALA A 284 -9.38 -8.50 5.31
CA ALA A 284 -8.55 -9.54 5.93
C ALA A 284 -9.39 -10.72 6.45
N LEU A 285 -10.57 -10.47 7.04
CA LEU A 285 -11.52 -11.51 7.44
C LEU A 285 -11.99 -12.33 6.25
N VAL A 286 -12.39 -11.68 5.14
CA VAL A 286 -12.72 -12.39 3.90
C VAL A 286 -11.55 -13.26 3.44
N GLN A 287 -10.33 -12.73 3.44
CA GLN A 287 -9.13 -13.46 3.04
C GLN A 287 -8.85 -14.68 3.93
N VAL A 288 -8.90 -14.56 5.26
CA VAL A 288 -8.65 -15.71 6.15
C VAL A 288 -9.71 -16.80 5.95
N HIS A 289 -10.99 -16.43 5.80
CA HIS A 289 -12.05 -17.39 5.48
C HIS A 289 -11.80 -18.08 4.14
N THR A 290 -11.37 -17.34 3.11
CA THR A 290 -11.06 -17.93 1.80
C THR A 290 -9.84 -18.86 1.85
N VAL A 291 -8.85 -18.56 2.70
CA VAL A 291 -7.66 -19.40 2.87
C VAL A 291 -8.04 -20.69 3.61
N VAL A 292 -8.90 -20.62 4.62
CA VAL A 292 -9.30 -21.80 5.41
C VAL A 292 -10.32 -22.66 4.64
N SER A 293 -11.46 -22.08 4.27
CA SER A 293 -12.63 -22.79 3.72
C SER A 293 -12.64 -22.85 2.19
N GLY A 294 -11.72 -22.16 1.53
CA GLY A 294 -11.74 -21.94 0.09
C GLY A 294 -12.57 -20.73 -0.29
N PRO A 295 -12.42 -20.22 -1.52
CA PRO A 295 -13.06 -18.97 -1.92
C PRO A 295 -14.51 -19.23 -2.34
N LEU A 296 -15.40 -19.41 -1.36
CA LEU A 296 -16.78 -19.83 -1.57
C LEU A 296 -17.75 -18.73 -1.08
N PRO A 297 -18.24 -17.83 -1.96
CA PRO A 297 -19.11 -16.71 -1.58
C PRO A 297 -20.40 -17.08 -0.85
N SER A 298 -20.85 -18.33 -0.96
CA SER A 298 -22.06 -18.85 -0.32
C SER A 298 -21.85 -19.26 1.15
N LEU A 299 -20.61 -19.21 1.66
CA LEU A 299 -20.34 -19.52 3.05
C LEU A 299 -20.85 -18.40 3.97
N PRO A 300 -21.56 -18.73 5.07
CA PRO A 300 -22.16 -17.73 5.96
C PRO A 300 -21.17 -16.72 6.53
N GLU A 301 -19.97 -17.16 6.89
CA GLU A 301 -18.90 -16.31 7.43
C GLU A 301 -18.43 -15.26 6.40
N ILE A 302 -18.35 -15.65 5.12
CA ILE A 302 -18.01 -14.74 4.01
C ILE A 302 -19.18 -13.79 3.74
N GLN A 303 -20.41 -14.30 3.63
CA GLN A 303 -21.60 -13.47 3.39
C GLN A 303 -21.79 -12.41 4.48
N SER A 304 -21.64 -12.80 5.75
CA SER A 304 -21.73 -11.91 6.91
C SER A 304 -20.69 -10.79 6.84
N THR A 305 -19.43 -11.16 6.55
CA THR A 305 -18.32 -10.19 6.45
C THR A 305 -18.49 -9.25 5.26
N VAL A 306 -18.92 -9.76 4.09
CA VAL A 306 -19.22 -8.93 2.91
C VAL A 306 -20.39 -7.97 3.21
N GLN A 307 -21.43 -8.41 3.90
CA GLN A 307 -22.54 -7.53 4.28
C GLN A 307 -22.08 -6.42 5.23
N ARG A 308 -21.29 -6.75 6.27
CA ARG A 308 -20.68 -5.74 7.17
C ARG A 308 -19.86 -4.72 6.40
N ALA A 309 -19.13 -5.14 5.38
CA ALA A 309 -18.35 -4.24 4.54
C ALA A 309 -19.23 -3.33 3.68
N ILE A 310 -20.33 -3.84 3.12
CA ILE A 310 -21.30 -3.01 2.38
C ILE A 310 -21.93 -1.98 3.31
N ASP A 311 -22.32 -2.37 4.53
CA ASP A 311 -22.90 -1.45 5.50
C ASP A 311 -21.89 -0.35 5.86
N LEU A 312 -20.62 -0.71 6.07
CA LEU A 312 -19.53 0.22 6.34
C LEU A 312 -19.23 1.17 5.16
N LEU A 313 -19.24 0.65 3.93
CA LEU A 313 -19.05 1.43 2.70
C LEU A 313 -20.23 2.36 2.41
N THR A 314 -21.44 1.95 2.78
CA THR A 314 -22.65 2.78 2.67
C THR A 314 -22.62 3.92 3.68
N ALA A 315 -22.09 3.68 4.88
CA ALA A 315 -21.86 4.69 5.91
C ALA A 315 -20.51 5.43 5.76
N LYS A 316 -19.94 5.48 4.55
CA LYS A 316 -18.64 6.11 4.31
C LYS A 316 -18.63 7.60 4.68
N PRO A 317 -17.59 8.10 5.37
CA PRO A 317 -17.40 9.54 5.57
C PRO A 317 -17.27 10.26 4.21
N GLU A 318 -18.01 11.36 4.00
CA GLU A 318 -17.97 12.10 2.72
C GLU A 318 -16.55 12.52 2.33
N THR A 319 -15.76 12.93 3.32
CA THR A 319 -14.38 13.39 3.21
C THR A 319 -13.34 12.27 3.02
N CYS A 320 -13.71 11.00 3.17
CA CYS A 320 -12.81 9.88 2.91
C CYS A 320 -12.77 9.54 1.42
N SER A 321 -11.59 9.64 0.81
CA SER A 321 -11.34 9.09 -0.53
C SER A 321 -11.48 7.56 -0.53
N LEU A 322 -11.93 6.99 -1.64
CA LEU A 322 -11.94 5.54 -1.86
C LEU A 322 -10.64 5.03 -2.48
N GLN A 323 -9.81 5.94 -2.97
CA GLN A 323 -8.67 5.63 -3.80
C GLN A 323 -7.60 4.78 -3.10
N GLY A 324 -7.42 4.93 -1.79
CA GLY A 324 -6.48 4.13 -1.01
C GLY A 324 -7.08 2.86 -0.41
N ILE A 325 -8.30 2.46 -0.81
CA ILE A 325 -8.93 1.20 -0.38
C ILE A 325 -9.23 0.26 -1.56
N VAL A 326 -8.47 0.34 -2.63
CA VAL A 326 -8.70 -0.47 -3.84
C VAL A 326 -8.50 -1.97 -3.57
N TRP A 327 -7.50 -2.35 -2.75
CA TRP A 327 -7.32 -3.74 -2.34
C TRP A 327 -8.50 -4.30 -1.53
N PRO A 328 -8.98 -3.63 -0.45
CA PRO A 328 -10.18 -4.09 0.25
C PRO A 328 -11.39 -4.27 -0.67
N LEU A 329 -11.65 -3.30 -1.56
CA LEU A 329 -12.75 -3.39 -2.52
C LEU A 329 -12.62 -4.58 -3.46
N CYS A 330 -11.39 -4.88 -3.91
CA CYS A 330 -11.13 -6.04 -4.76
C CYS A 330 -11.42 -7.34 -4.02
N VAL A 331 -10.87 -7.53 -2.83
CA VAL A 331 -11.02 -8.77 -2.05
C VAL A 331 -12.47 -9.03 -1.66
N ILE A 332 -13.15 -8.01 -1.13
CA ILE A 332 -14.53 -8.13 -0.67
C ILE A 332 -15.47 -8.30 -1.87
N GLY A 333 -15.30 -7.47 -2.91
CA GLY A 333 -16.12 -7.55 -4.11
C GLY A 333 -15.96 -8.86 -4.88
N CYS A 334 -14.75 -9.43 -4.87
CA CYS A 334 -14.45 -10.76 -5.41
C CYS A 334 -15.37 -11.84 -4.81
N MET A 335 -15.71 -11.69 -3.53
CA MET A 335 -16.52 -12.64 -2.75
C MET A 335 -17.99 -12.21 -2.63
N ALA A 336 -18.42 -11.19 -3.39
CA ALA A 336 -19.81 -10.75 -3.42
C ALA A 336 -20.70 -11.75 -4.19
N GLU A 337 -21.83 -12.11 -3.59
CA GLU A 337 -22.89 -12.88 -4.25
C GLU A 337 -23.50 -12.13 -5.43
N PRO A 338 -24.10 -12.80 -6.43
CA PRO A 338 -24.68 -12.16 -7.63
C PRO A 338 -25.56 -10.93 -7.36
N ARG A 339 -26.37 -10.95 -6.30
CA ARG A 339 -27.25 -9.83 -5.91
C ARG A 339 -26.48 -8.58 -5.44
N LEU A 340 -25.26 -8.74 -4.97
CA LEU A 340 -24.41 -7.69 -4.40
C LEU A 340 -23.32 -7.21 -5.39
N GLN A 341 -23.07 -7.94 -6.48
CA GLN A 341 -22.03 -7.59 -7.46
C GLN A 341 -22.23 -6.19 -8.06
N TYR A 342 -23.49 -5.81 -8.33
CA TYR A 342 -23.84 -4.50 -8.85
C TYR A 342 -23.39 -3.33 -7.95
N PHE A 343 -23.41 -3.52 -6.62
CA PHE A 343 -22.93 -2.52 -5.67
C PHE A 343 -21.44 -2.22 -5.90
N PHE A 344 -20.61 -3.27 -5.97
CA PHE A 344 -19.17 -3.13 -6.20
C PHE A 344 -18.85 -2.65 -7.60
N GLU A 345 -19.60 -3.10 -8.62
CA GLU A 345 -19.43 -2.63 -9.99
C GLU A 345 -19.65 -1.12 -10.10
N ASN A 346 -20.75 -0.62 -9.52
CA ASN A 346 -21.04 0.82 -9.51
C ASN A 346 -19.99 1.61 -8.74
N LEU A 347 -19.59 1.12 -7.56
CA LEU A 347 -18.63 1.80 -6.71
C LEU A 347 -17.27 1.94 -7.41
N VAL A 348 -16.74 0.83 -7.95
CA VAL A 348 -15.43 0.82 -8.62
C VAL A 348 -15.48 1.53 -9.98
N SER A 349 -16.59 1.44 -10.73
CA SER A 349 -16.76 2.18 -11.98
C SER A 349 -16.86 3.69 -11.73
N GLY A 350 -17.51 4.10 -10.64
CA GLY A 350 -17.52 5.48 -10.15
C GLY A 350 -16.11 5.98 -9.88
N MET A 351 -15.32 5.20 -9.12
CA MET A 351 -13.90 5.52 -8.86
C MET A 351 -13.07 5.60 -10.15
N ALA A 352 -13.23 4.65 -11.08
CA ALA A 352 -12.51 4.67 -12.35
C ALA A 352 -12.86 5.91 -13.19
N THR A 353 -14.09 6.42 -13.06
CA THR A 353 -14.50 7.66 -13.73
C THR A 353 -13.95 8.89 -13.02
N GLU A 354 -14.10 8.96 -11.70
CA GLU A 354 -13.62 10.06 -10.84
C GLU A 354 -12.10 10.26 -10.99
N TYR A 355 -11.35 9.16 -10.97
CA TYR A 355 -9.89 9.16 -11.09
C TYR A 355 -9.42 8.98 -12.54
N ARG A 356 -10.30 9.10 -13.54
CA ARG A 356 -9.96 9.07 -14.97
C ARG A 356 -9.11 7.86 -15.38
N LYS A 357 -9.44 6.70 -14.79
CA LYS A 357 -8.78 5.40 -14.98
C LYS A 357 -7.33 5.35 -14.49
N LEU A 358 -6.85 6.36 -13.74
CA LEU A 358 -5.57 6.28 -13.03
C LEU A 358 -5.65 5.28 -11.88
N GLY A 359 -4.53 4.61 -11.63
CA GLY A 359 -4.38 3.65 -10.54
C GLY A 359 -5.03 2.31 -10.82
N ASN A 360 -5.34 1.60 -9.73
CA ASN A 360 -5.79 0.21 -9.81
C ASN A 360 -7.31 0.05 -10.04
N SER A 361 -8.11 1.11 -10.06
CA SER A 361 -9.59 1.00 -10.13
C SER A 361 -10.06 0.23 -11.37
N SER A 362 -9.50 0.53 -12.54
CA SER A 362 -9.79 -0.18 -13.79
C SER A 362 -9.35 -1.65 -13.74
N THR A 363 -8.17 -1.91 -13.16
CA THR A 363 -7.64 -3.27 -12.97
C THR A 363 -8.54 -4.08 -12.04
N VAL A 364 -8.98 -3.50 -10.92
CA VAL A 364 -9.90 -4.14 -9.98
C VAL A 364 -11.24 -4.44 -10.63
N LEU A 365 -11.80 -3.52 -11.41
CA LEU A 365 -13.05 -3.79 -12.12
C LEU A 365 -12.93 -5.00 -13.07
N GLN A 366 -11.79 -5.16 -13.73
CA GLN A 366 -11.52 -6.33 -14.58
C GLN A 366 -11.42 -7.62 -13.75
N ILE A 367 -10.69 -7.58 -12.63
CA ILE A 367 -10.56 -8.73 -11.72
C ILE A 367 -11.93 -9.14 -11.17
N LEU A 368 -12.72 -8.18 -10.68
CA LEU A 368 -14.07 -8.43 -10.15
C LEU A 368 -14.95 -9.15 -11.18
N LYS A 369 -15.01 -8.64 -12.40
CA LYS A 369 -15.81 -9.24 -13.49
C LYS A 369 -15.33 -10.66 -13.83
N GLY A 370 -14.01 -10.85 -13.95
CA GLY A 370 -13.43 -12.18 -14.19
C GLY A 370 -13.79 -13.18 -13.09
N CYS A 371 -13.71 -12.76 -11.83
CA CYS A 371 -14.09 -13.60 -10.68
C CYS A 371 -15.59 -13.95 -10.69
N TRP A 372 -16.46 -13.00 -10.99
CA TRP A 372 -17.90 -13.23 -11.06
C TRP A 372 -18.29 -14.16 -12.21
N ASP A 373 -17.58 -14.11 -13.33
CA ASP A 373 -17.79 -15.04 -14.44
C ASP A 373 -17.32 -16.45 -14.11
N LEU A 374 -16.20 -16.61 -13.41
CA LEU A 374 -15.79 -17.90 -12.87
C LEU A 374 -16.84 -18.46 -11.91
N GLN A 375 -17.40 -17.62 -11.02
CA GLN A 375 -18.42 -18.05 -10.06
C GLN A 375 -19.62 -18.70 -10.75
N LYS A 376 -20.05 -18.18 -11.90
CA LYS A 376 -21.14 -18.77 -12.72
C LYS A 376 -20.79 -20.17 -13.23
N GLN A 377 -19.51 -20.44 -13.43
CA GLN A 377 -18.98 -21.73 -13.90
C GLN A 377 -18.64 -22.69 -12.74
N GLY A 378 -18.90 -22.30 -11.50
CA GLY A 378 -18.59 -23.10 -10.30
C GLY A 378 -17.13 -23.03 -9.85
N ARG A 379 -16.26 -22.27 -10.54
CA ARG A 379 -14.88 -21.96 -10.13
C ARG A 379 -14.90 -20.63 -9.37
N LYS A 380 -14.18 -20.48 -8.26
CA LYS A 380 -14.44 -19.30 -7.40
C LYS A 380 -13.17 -18.61 -6.88
N ASP A 381 -12.06 -18.69 -7.60
CA ASP A 381 -10.76 -18.20 -7.10
C ASP A 381 -10.26 -16.95 -7.85
N CYS A 382 -9.97 -15.86 -7.12
CA CYS A 382 -9.44 -14.63 -7.72
C CYS A 382 -8.00 -14.80 -8.23
N THR A 383 -7.21 -15.71 -7.68
CA THR A 383 -5.87 -16.03 -8.21
C THR A 383 -5.96 -16.70 -9.58
N ILE A 384 -6.99 -17.54 -9.80
CA ILE A 384 -7.28 -18.13 -11.11
C ILE A 384 -7.72 -17.02 -12.08
N ALA A 385 -8.62 -16.12 -11.68
CA ALA A 385 -9.02 -15.01 -12.54
C ALA A 385 -7.82 -14.14 -12.95
N MET A 386 -6.96 -13.80 -11.99
CA MET A 386 -5.74 -13.04 -12.26
C MET A 386 -4.78 -13.80 -13.19
N SER A 387 -4.62 -15.12 -13.00
CA SER A 387 -3.82 -15.95 -13.90
C SER A 387 -4.40 -16.04 -15.32
N GLU A 388 -5.73 -16.18 -15.46
CA GLU A 388 -6.40 -16.25 -16.77
C GLU A 388 -6.34 -14.92 -17.51
N LEU A 389 -6.32 -13.81 -16.77
CA LEU A 389 -6.14 -12.46 -17.31
C LEU A 389 -4.66 -12.09 -17.53
N ASN A 390 -3.71 -12.96 -17.15
CA ASN A 390 -2.27 -12.69 -17.14
C ASN A 390 -1.89 -11.40 -16.37
N ILE A 391 -2.57 -11.18 -15.25
CA ILE A 391 -2.43 -10.00 -14.39
C ILE A 391 -1.62 -10.37 -13.14
N HIS A 392 -0.47 -9.71 -12.96
CA HIS A 392 0.26 -9.71 -11.69
C HIS A 392 0.09 -8.34 -11.03
N ALA A 393 -1.13 -8.03 -10.58
CA ALA A 393 -1.45 -6.69 -10.12
C ALA A 393 -0.93 -6.38 -8.71
N LEU A 394 -0.14 -5.32 -8.56
CA LEU A 394 0.04 -4.65 -7.28
C LEU A 394 -1.16 -3.73 -7.05
N LEU A 395 -2.04 -4.13 -6.13
CA LEU A 395 -3.27 -3.43 -5.78
C LEU A 395 -3.06 -2.69 -4.46
N VAL A 396 -2.98 -1.36 -4.49
CA VAL A 396 -2.60 -0.53 -3.34
C VAL A 396 -3.32 0.80 -3.31
#